data_AF-A0A7L2TQH5-F1
#
_entry.id   AF-A0A7L2TQH5-F1
#
_cell.length_a   1.000
_cell.length_b   1.000
_cell.length_c   1.000
_cell.angle_alpha   90.00
_cell.angle_beta   90.00
_cell.angle_gamma   90.00
#
_symmetry.space_group_name_H-M   'P 1'
#
loop_
_entity.id
_entity.type
_entity.pdbx_description
1 polymer ?
#
loop_
_entity_poly.entity_id
_entity_poly.type
_entity_poly.pdbx_seq_one_letter_code
_entity_poly.pdbx_strand_id
1 'polypeptide(L)'
;QEPQASGLPEYIKIVEVGPRDGLQNEKVIVPTDIKIELINQLSKTGLSAIEVTSFVSSKWVPQMADHKEVMRGIERHPGVQYPVLTPNLQGFQSAIAAGATEVSVFGAASETFSKMNINCSIEESIEKFEEVTKSARNMNIPVRGYVSCALGCPYEGNIVPEKVAEVSKRLYSMGCYEISLGDTIGVGTPGSMKKMLEAVMKEIPLSALAVHCHDTYGQALANILTAIQV
;
A
#
# COMPACT_ATOMS: atom_id res chain seq x y z
N GLN A 1 6.29 -38.10 1.80
CA GLN A 1 6.38 -36.83 1.07
C GLN A 1 5.01 -36.19 1.17
N GLU A 2 4.88 -35.09 1.90
CA GLU A 2 3.64 -34.32 1.92
C GLU A 2 3.33 -33.89 0.48
N PRO A 3 2.08 -34.03 0.02
CA PRO A 3 1.73 -33.59 -1.32
C PRO A 3 1.94 -32.09 -1.38
N GLN A 4 2.82 -31.66 -2.29
CA GLN A 4 2.94 -30.27 -2.68
C GLN A 4 1.53 -29.81 -3.06
N ALA A 5 0.96 -28.84 -2.34
CA ALA A 5 -0.38 -28.34 -2.60
C ALA A 5 -0.39 -27.77 -4.03
N SER A 6 -0.91 -28.56 -4.97
CA SER A 6 -0.99 -28.18 -6.39
C SER A 6 -1.83 -26.91 -6.52
N GLY A 7 -1.26 -25.85 -7.10
CA GLY A 7 -1.97 -24.58 -7.35
C GLY A 7 -1.49 -23.38 -6.54
N LEU A 8 -0.50 -23.51 -5.65
CA LEU A 8 0.11 -22.35 -4.98
C LEU A 8 1.24 -21.74 -5.84
N PRO A 9 1.49 -20.41 -5.76
CA PRO A 9 2.58 -19.76 -6.47
C PRO A 9 3.95 -20.27 -5.97
N GLU A 10 4.87 -20.45 -6.91
CA GLU A 10 6.27 -20.84 -6.60
C GLU A 10 7.07 -19.69 -5.97
N TYR A 11 6.62 -18.44 -6.17
CA TYR A 11 7.26 -17.23 -5.68
C TYR A 11 6.24 -16.23 -5.15
N ILE A 12 6.53 -15.63 -4.00
CA ILE A 12 5.74 -14.56 -3.39
C ILE A 12 6.67 -13.37 -3.14
N LYS A 13 6.27 -12.19 -3.64
CA LYS A 13 6.92 -10.92 -3.32
C LYS A 13 6.36 -10.37 -2.01
N ILE A 14 7.21 -10.17 -1.01
CA ILE A 14 6.87 -9.46 0.21
C ILE A 14 7.24 -7.98 0.04
N VAL A 15 6.28 -7.09 0.33
CA VAL A 15 6.54 -5.66 0.43
C VAL A 15 6.61 -5.31 1.91
N GLU A 16 7.81 -4.98 2.39
CA GLU A 16 8.03 -4.61 3.79
C GLU A 16 7.58 -3.17 4.02
N VAL A 17 6.58 -2.99 4.87
CA VAL A 17 5.95 -1.68 5.11
C VAL A 17 6.23 -1.14 6.51
N GLY A 18 6.99 -1.86 7.34
CA GLY A 18 7.36 -1.48 8.71
C GLY A 18 7.93 -0.06 8.84
N PRO A 19 8.89 0.37 8.00
CA PRO A 19 9.46 1.72 8.09
C PRO A 19 8.46 2.86 7.82
N ARG A 20 7.40 2.60 7.06
CA ARG A 20 6.33 3.56 6.77
C ARG A 20 5.08 3.26 7.57
N ASP A 21 4.32 2.25 7.18
CA ASP A 21 3.01 1.93 7.75
C ASP A 21 3.11 1.49 9.22
N GLY A 22 4.14 0.72 9.56
CA GLY A 22 4.41 0.34 10.95
C GLY A 22 4.69 1.57 11.82
N LEU A 23 5.79 2.28 11.52
CA LEU A 23 6.21 3.45 12.30
C LEU A 23 5.20 4.61 12.31
N GLN A 24 4.39 4.76 11.26
CA GLN A 24 3.32 5.76 11.22
C GLN A 24 2.24 5.51 12.28
N ASN A 25 1.97 4.24 12.61
CA ASN A 25 0.97 3.85 13.60
C ASN A 25 1.56 3.65 15.01
N GLU A 26 2.88 3.81 15.16
CA GLU A 26 3.54 3.77 16.46
C GLU A 26 3.32 5.05 17.26
N LYS A 27 3.19 4.88 18.59
CA LYS A 27 2.99 6.02 19.52
C LYS A 27 4.25 6.85 19.67
N VAL A 28 5.42 6.23 19.52
CA VAL A 28 6.72 6.87 19.69
C VAL A 28 7.24 7.32 18.33
N ILE A 29 7.63 8.60 18.24
CA ILE A 29 8.33 9.10 17.07
C ILE A 29 9.78 8.61 17.15
N VAL A 30 10.11 7.65 16.29
CA VAL A 30 11.45 7.08 16.20
C VAL A 30 12.41 8.09 15.55
N PRO A 31 13.63 8.30 16.10
CA PRO A 31 14.64 9.17 15.52
C PRO A 31 15.03 8.79 14.07
N THR A 32 15.41 9.79 13.28
CA THR A 32 15.71 9.65 11.84
C THR A 32 16.84 8.67 11.56
N ASP A 33 17.92 8.69 12.34
CA ASP A 33 19.06 7.78 12.23
C ASP A 33 18.65 6.32 12.46
N ILE A 34 17.75 6.08 13.42
CA ILE A 34 17.21 4.74 13.70
C ILE A 34 16.31 4.25 12.55
N LYS A 35 15.51 5.13 11.94
CA LYS A 35 14.73 4.78 10.74
C LYS A 35 15.61 4.37 9.57
N ILE A 36 16.66 5.16 9.31
CA ILE A 36 17.64 4.88 8.25
C ILE A 36 18.33 3.53 8.51
N GLU A 37 18.78 3.29 9.75
CA GLU A 37 19.42 2.04 10.12
C GLU A 37 18.50 0.84 9.93
N LEU A 38 17.23 0.94 10.35
CA LEU A 38 16.23 -0.10 10.10
C LEU A 38 16.11 -0.44 8.61
N ILE A 39 15.96 0.56 7.74
CA ILE A 39 15.80 0.36 6.30
C ILE A 39 17.08 -0.26 5.69
N ASN A 40 18.25 0.19 6.13
CA ASN A 40 19.53 -0.35 5.66
C ASN A 40 19.72 -1.81 6.08
N GLN A 41 19.26 -2.20 7.29
CA GLN A 41 19.26 -3.59 7.72
C GLN A 41 18.27 -4.43 6.92
N LEU A 42 17.04 -3.95 6.72
CA LEU A 42 16.01 -4.63 5.92
C LEU A 42 16.49 -4.86 4.48
N SER A 43 17.23 -3.90 3.90
CA SER A 43 17.80 -4.01 2.55
C SER A 43 18.78 -5.17 2.37
N LYS A 44 19.32 -5.71 3.48
CA LYS A 44 20.29 -6.82 3.49
C LYS A 44 19.65 -8.19 3.71
N THR A 45 18.32 -8.26 3.82
CA THR A 45 17.58 -9.50 4.15
C THR A 45 17.14 -10.31 2.94
N GLY A 46 17.25 -9.74 1.73
CA GLY A 46 16.71 -10.33 0.50
C GLY A 46 15.30 -9.85 0.12
N LEU A 47 14.71 -8.94 0.90
CA LEU A 47 13.50 -8.21 0.50
C LEU A 47 13.74 -7.46 -0.81
N SER A 48 12.77 -7.51 -1.73
CA SER A 48 12.84 -6.82 -3.03
C SER A 48 12.10 -5.48 -3.04
N ALA A 49 11.28 -5.19 -2.03
CA ALA A 49 10.58 -3.92 -1.89
C ALA A 49 10.42 -3.54 -0.41
N ILE A 50 10.82 -2.32 -0.06
CA ILE A 50 10.72 -1.75 1.29
C ILE A 50 10.08 -0.37 1.18
N GLU A 51 8.88 -0.19 1.74
CA GLU A 51 8.22 1.10 1.77
C GLU A 51 8.86 2.01 2.83
N VAL A 52 9.59 3.01 2.35
CA VAL A 52 10.57 3.77 3.14
C VAL A 52 9.92 4.80 4.04
N THR A 53 9.00 5.59 3.50
CA THR A 53 8.40 6.73 4.20
C THR A 53 7.18 7.28 3.47
N SER A 54 6.60 8.35 4.00
CA SER A 54 5.43 9.03 3.45
C SER A 54 5.67 10.53 3.33
N PHE A 55 5.50 11.08 2.12
CA PHE A 55 5.56 12.51 1.82
C PHE A 55 4.20 13.17 2.07
N VAL A 56 3.66 12.94 3.27
CA VAL A 56 2.45 13.56 3.81
C VAL A 56 2.81 14.79 4.63
N SER A 57 1.80 15.60 4.97
CA SER A 57 2.01 16.75 5.84
C SER A 57 2.38 16.30 7.26
N SER A 58 3.53 16.77 7.74
CA SER A 58 4.05 16.53 9.08
C SER A 58 3.14 17.03 10.20
N LYS A 59 2.21 17.95 9.89
CA LYS A 59 1.18 18.40 10.82
C LYS A 59 0.18 17.28 11.14
N TRP A 60 -0.15 16.46 10.15
CA TRP A 60 -1.12 15.37 10.30
C TRP A 60 -0.44 14.07 10.72
N VAL A 61 0.78 13.83 10.25
CA VAL A 61 1.55 12.61 10.53
C VAL A 61 2.97 12.99 10.99
N PRO A 62 3.15 13.40 12.26
CA PRO A 62 4.44 13.83 12.77
C PRO A 62 5.49 12.71 12.78
N GLN A 63 5.06 11.45 12.84
CA GLN A 63 5.94 10.27 12.73
C GLN A 63 6.75 10.27 11.43
N MET A 64 6.21 10.85 10.35
CA MET A 64 6.83 10.88 9.02
C MET A 64 7.47 12.23 8.69
N ALA A 65 7.63 13.14 9.65
CA ALA A 65 8.10 14.51 9.38
C ALA A 65 9.51 14.60 8.76
N ASP A 66 10.34 13.59 8.97
CA ASP A 66 11.72 13.45 8.48
C ASP A 66 11.82 12.67 7.15
N HIS A 67 10.71 12.57 6.41
CA HIS A 67 10.62 11.78 5.17
C HIS A 67 11.69 12.15 4.12
N LYS A 68 12.15 13.41 4.07
CA LYS A 68 13.21 13.84 3.12
C LYS A 68 14.58 13.33 3.55
N GLU A 69 14.88 13.45 4.83
CA GLU A 69 16.14 13.05 5.45
C GLU A 69 16.30 11.54 5.39
N VAL A 70 15.24 10.79 5.70
CA VAL A 70 15.22 9.32 5.59
C VAL A 70 15.46 8.88 4.16
N MET A 71 14.68 9.41 3.19
CA MET A 71 14.81 8.98 1.78
C MET A 71 16.20 9.26 1.19
N ARG A 72 16.87 10.32 1.65
CA ARG A 72 18.23 10.69 1.23
C ARG A 72 19.32 9.93 1.98
N GLY A 73 19.05 9.49 3.21
CA GLY A 73 20.02 8.88 4.10
C GLY A 73 20.19 7.37 3.94
N ILE A 74 19.24 6.69 3.30
CA ILE A 74 19.32 5.23 3.11
C ILE A 74 20.35 4.83 2.05
N GLU A 75 20.96 3.66 2.28
CA GLU A 75 21.82 3.00 1.31
C GLU A 75 20.97 2.16 0.36
N ARG A 76 21.04 2.46 -0.94
CA ARG A 76 20.26 1.71 -1.94
C ARG A 76 20.99 0.44 -2.33
N HIS A 77 20.33 -0.70 -2.08
CA HIS A 77 20.87 -2.00 -2.42
C HIS A 77 20.41 -2.43 -3.83
N PRO A 78 21.29 -2.98 -4.68
CA PRO A 78 20.89 -3.49 -5.99
C PRO A 78 19.78 -4.53 -5.89
N GLY A 79 18.73 -4.38 -6.70
CA GLY A 79 17.58 -5.29 -6.73
C GLY A 79 16.47 -4.98 -5.71
N VAL A 80 16.63 -3.95 -4.88
CA VAL A 80 15.62 -3.53 -3.90
C VAL A 80 14.94 -2.23 -4.35
N GLN A 81 13.62 -2.24 -4.35
CA GLN A 81 12.81 -1.04 -4.57
C GLN A 81 12.48 -0.35 -3.25
N TYR A 82 12.40 0.98 -3.32
CA TYR A 82 12.19 1.85 -2.16
C TYR A 82 10.97 2.76 -2.37
N PRO A 83 9.75 2.20 -2.47
CA PRO A 83 8.54 2.99 -2.66
C PRO A 83 8.29 3.96 -1.50
N VAL A 84 7.66 5.09 -1.80
CA VAL A 84 7.22 6.07 -0.79
C VAL A 84 5.79 6.53 -1.07
N LEU A 85 5.04 6.80 0.00
CA LEU A 85 3.64 7.25 -0.13
C LEU A 85 3.57 8.73 -0.51
N THR A 86 2.82 9.06 -1.55
CA THR A 86 2.64 10.42 -2.07
C THR A 86 1.14 10.75 -2.21
N PRO A 87 0.52 11.42 -1.22
CA PRO A 87 -0.93 11.66 -1.19
C PRO A 87 -1.44 12.63 -2.25
N ASN A 88 -0.56 13.44 -2.83
CA ASN A 88 -0.90 14.53 -3.76
C ASN A 88 0.34 14.94 -4.57
N LEU A 89 0.15 15.84 -5.55
CA LEU A 89 1.19 16.29 -6.46
C LEU A 89 2.38 16.98 -5.74
N GLN A 90 2.14 17.73 -4.67
CA GLN A 90 3.21 18.38 -3.90
C GLN A 90 4.08 17.35 -3.16
N GLY A 91 3.46 16.34 -2.56
CA GLY A 91 4.14 15.20 -1.94
C GLY A 91 4.94 14.41 -2.97
N PHE A 92 4.37 14.17 -4.14
CA PHE A 92 5.05 13.53 -5.27
C PHE A 92 6.31 14.31 -5.69
N GLN A 93 6.20 15.60 -5.98
CA GLN A 93 7.36 16.43 -6.36
C GLN A 93 8.45 16.42 -5.28
N SER A 94 8.05 16.46 -4.01
CA SER A 94 8.98 16.38 -2.88
C SER A 94 9.68 15.02 -2.78
N ALA A 95 8.96 13.93 -3.07
CA ALA A 95 9.50 12.58 -3.10
C ALA A 95 10.56 12.44 -4.20
N ILE A 96 10.28 12.96 -5.39
CA ILE A 96 11.22 12.89 -6.51
C ILE A 96 12.46 13.74 -6.24
N ALA A 97 12.29 14.93 -5.66
CA ALA A 97 13.40 15.77 -5.22
C ALA A 97 14.23 15.16 -4.07
N ALA A 98 13.70 14.15 -3.38
CA ALA A 98 14.42 13.33 -2.40
C ALA A 98 15.01 12.05 -3.01
N GLY A 99 14.77 11.81 -4.30
CA GLY A 99 15.32 10.69 -5.07
C GLY A 99 14.42 9.47 -5.17
N ALA A 100 13.15 9.53 -4.76
CA ALA A 100 12.23 8.40 -4.90
C ALA A 100 12.14 7.94 -6.37
N THR A 101 12.23 6.63 -6.59
CA THR A 101 12.14 5.99 -7.92
C THR A 101 10.86 5.21 -8.10
N GLU A 102 10.06 5.07 -7.05
CA GLU A 102 8.75 4.46 -7.04
C GLU A 102 7.89 5.18 -6.00
N VAL A 103 6.61 5.38 -6.28
CA VAL A 103 5.68 6.05 -5.37
C VAL A 103 4.39 5.26 -5.19
N SER A 104 3.66 5.55 -4.14
CA SER A 104 2.33 4.98 -3.92
C SER A 104 1.26 6.05 -3.68
N VAL A 105 0.04 5.76 -4.13
CA VAL A 105 -1.18 6.51 -3.82
C VAL A 105 -2.13 5.63 -3.02
N PHE A 106 -3.00 6.22 -2.21
CA PHE A 106 -3.91 5.46 -1.35
C PHE A 106 -5.35 5.95 -1.47
N GLY A 107 -6.22 5.08 -1.96
CA GLY A 107 -7.66 5.25 -1.94
C GLY A 107 -8.33 4.42 -0.85
N ALA A 108 -9.66 4.47 -0.83
CA ALA A 108 -10.49 3.65 0.05
C ALA A 108 -11.72 3.16 -0.70
N ALA A 109 -12.24 1.99 -0.30
CA ALA A 109 -13.52 1.47 -0.79
C ALA A 109 -14.74 1.99 0.01
N SER A 110 -14.51 2.94 0.93
CA SER A 110 -15.53 3.54 1.80
C SER A 110 -15.51 5.07 1.70
N GLU A 111 -16.67 5.66 1.42
CA GLU A 111 -16.82 7.12 1.28
C GLU A 111 -16.59 7.82 2.62
N THR A 112 -17.14 7.28 3.70
CA THR A 112 -16.96 7.83 5.04
C THR A 112 -15.51 7.73 5.48
N PHE A 113 -14.84 6.62 5.20
CA PHE A 113 -13.40 6.49 5.50
C PHE A 113 -12.57 7.51 4.70
N SER A 114 -12.85 7.68 3.41
CA SER A 114 -12.17 8.69 2.58
C SER A 114 -12.37 10.10 3.15
N LYS A 115 -13.60 10.47 3.48
CA LYS A 115 -13.90 11.79 4.07
C LYS A 115 -13.21 12.00 5.42
N MET A 116 -13.16 10.98 6.28
CA MET A 116 -12.54 11.10 7.60
C MET A 116 -11.01 11.15 7.53
N ASN A 117 -10.39 10.46 6.56
CA ASN A 117 -8.93 10.33 6.48
C ASN A 117 -8.27 11.37 5.57
N ILE A 118 -8.93 11.79 4.49
CA ILE A 118 -8.38 12.72 3.50
C ILE A 118 -9.29 13.90 3.16
N ASN A 119 -10.41 14.05 3.88
CA ASN A 119 -11.36 15.16 3.75
C ASN A 119 -11.88 15.37 2.31
N CYS A 120 -12.07 14.27 1.57
CA CYS A 120 -12.72 14.26 0.27
C CYS A 120 -13.40 12.91 -0.02
N SER A 121 -14.30 12.89 -0.99
CA SER A 121 -14.92 11.68 -1.54
C SER A 121 -13.90 10.78 -2.25
N ILE A 122 -14.32 9.55 -2.55
CA ILE A 122 -13.52 8.63 -3.37
C ILE A 122 -13.25 9.24 -4.76
N GLU A 123 -14.25 9.87 -5.36
CA GLU A 123 -14.14 10.51 -6.68
C GLU A 123 -13.06 11.60 -6.69
N GLU A 124 -13.16 12.56 -5.77
CA GLU A 124 -12.19 13.66 -5.64
C GLU A 124 -10.78 13.14 -5.30
N SER A 125 -10.67 12.03 -4.56
CA SER A 125 -9.38 11.40 -4.28
C SER A 125 -8.74 10.84 -5.55
N ILE A 126 -9.55 10.20 -6.41
CA ILE A 126 -9.10 9.62 -7.66
C ILE A 126 -8.65 10.71 -8.64
N GLU A 127 -9.36 11.83 -8.73
CA GLU A 127 -8.94 12.99 -9.53
C GLU A 127 -7.55 13.49 -9.11
N LYS A 128 -7.28 13.59 -7.80
CA LYS A 128 -5.94 13.96 -7.29
C LYS A 128 -4.89 12.93 -7.64
N PHE A 129 -5.22 11.63 -7.60
CA PHE A 129 -4.29 10.56 -7.99
C PHE A 129 -4.01 10.52 -9.49
N GLU A 130 -4.94 10.96 -10.33
CA GLU A 130 -4.68 11.13 -11.76
C GLU A 130 -3.59 12.15 -12.03
N GLU A 131 -3.54 13.26 -11.29
CA GLU A 131 -2.46 14.25 -11.43
C GLU A 131 -1.08 13.66 -11.08
N VAL A 132 -1.03 12.86 -10.01
CA VAL A 132 0.17 12.16 -9.56
C VAL A 132 0.60 11.12 -10.60
N THR A 133 -0.31 10.26 -11.05
CA THR A 133 -0.01 9.18 -12.01
C THR A 133 0.36 9.73 -13.38
N LYS A 134 -0.27 10.80 -13.86
CA LYS A 134 0.12 11.52 -15.09
C LYS A 134 1.55 12.07 -14.97
N SER A 135 1.87 12.71 -13.85
CA SER A 135 3.20 13.27 -13.61
C SER A 135 4.27 12.18 -13.50
N ALA A 136 3.98 11.10 -12.78
CA ALA A 136 4.86 9.95 -12.62
C ALA A 136 5.12 9.26 -13.97
N ARG A 137 4.09 9.09 -14.80
CA ARG A 137 4.20 8.52 -16.15
C ARG A 137 5.14 9.34 -17.05
N ASN A 138 5.03 10.67 -17.03
CA ASN A 138 5.91 11.55 -17.79
C ASN A 138 7.40 11.42 -17.39
N MET A 139 7.67 10.90 -16.19
CA MET A 139 8.99 10.71 -15.64
C MET A 139 9.42 9.23 -15.59
N ASN A 140 8.61 8.31 -16.12
CA ASN A 140 8.80 6.86 -16.03
C ASN A 140 8.94 6.34 -14.59
N ILE A 141 8.22 6.95 -13.65
CA ILE A 141 8.19 6.52 -12.25
C ILE A 141 6.97 5.60 -12.06
N PRO A 142 7.16 4.34 -11.63
CA PRO A 142 6.06 3.44 -11.30
C PRO A 142 5.24 3.95 -10.11
N VAL A 143 3.92 3.73 -10.18
CA VAL A 143 2.98 4.07 -9.12
C VAL A 143 2.27 2.81 -8.64
N ARG A 144 2.30 2.56 -7.34
CA ARG A 144 1.50 1.53 -6.66
C ARG A 144 0.22 2.13 -6.09
N GLY A 145 -0.90 1.42 -6.19
CA GLY A 145 -2.16 1.84 -5.59
C GLY A 145 -2.47 1.05 -4.31
N TYR A 146 -2.99 1.70 -3.28
CA TYR A 146 -3.60 1.05 -2.12
C TYR A 146 -5.11 1.27 -2.11
N VAL A 147 -5.88 0.26 -1.71
CA VAL A 147 -7.32 0.36 -1.45
C VAL A 147 -7.59 -0.04 -0.01
N SER A 148 -7.86 0.95 0.83
CA SER A 148 -8.25 0.74 2.23
C SER A 148 -9.67 0.22 2.36
N CYS A 149 -9.99 -0.38 3.50
CA CYS A 149 -11.30 -0.92 3.85
C CYS A 149 -11.81 -2.02 2.89
N ALA A 150 -10.91 -2.81 2.30
CA ALA A 150 -11.27 -3.84 1.33
C ALA A 150 -12.16 -4.95 1.93
N LEU A 151 -12.03 -5.23 3.23
CA LEU A 151 -12.79 -6.27 3.94
C LEU A 151 -13.72 -5.73 5.03
N GLY A 152 -13.86 -4.41 5.11
CA GLY A 152 -14.68 -3.74 6.12
C GLY A 152 -14.19 -2.34 6.44
N CYS A 153 -15.10 -1.50 6.89
CA CYS A 153 -14.86 -0.12 7.27
C CYS A 153 -15.25 0.11 8.74
N PRO A 154 -14.45 0.86 9.52
CA PRO A 154 -14.79 1.17 10.91
C PRO A 154 -16.03 2.07 11.06
N TYR A 155 -16.47 2.71 9.97
CA TYR A 155 -17.61 3.64 9.97
C TYR A 155 -18.85 3.05 9.30
N GLU A 156 -18.68 2.45 8.12
CA GLU A 156 -19.79 1.90 7.31
C GLU A 156 -20.05 0.41 7.56
N GLY A 157 -19.15 -0.25 8.29
CA GLY A 157 -19.23 -1.70 8.53
C GLY A 157 -18.89 -2.48 7.27
N ASN A 158 -19.87 -3.18 6.71
CA ASN A 158 -19.63 -4.06 5.57
C ASN A 158 -19.39 -3.28 4.27
N ILE A 159 -18.30 -3.61 3.58
CA ILE A 159 -17.98 -3.10 2.25
C ILE A 159 -18.25 -4.20 1.22
N VAL A 160 -19.05 -3.89 0.20
CA VAL A 160 -19.37 -4.85 -0.86
C VAL A 160 -18.16 -5.06 -1.78
N PRO A 161 -17.82 -6.31 -2.16
CA PRO A 161 -16.69 -6.63 -3.04
C PRO A 161 -16.63 -5.81 -4.34
N GLU A 162 -17.79 -5.54 -4.94
CA GLU A 162 -17.91 -4.79 -6.19
C GLU A 162 -17.39 -3.36 -6.04
N LYS A 163 -17.51 -2.75 -4.85
CA LYS A 163 -16.98 -1.41 -4.61
C LYS A 163 -15.45 -1.42 -4.54
N VAL A 164 -14.87 -2.47 -3.97
CA VAL A 164 -13.42 -2.68 -3.97
C VAL A 164 -12.91 -2.89 -5.40
N ALA A 165 -13.62 -3.69 -6.20
CA ALA A 165 -13.31 -3.93 -7.60
C ALA A 165 -13.39 -2.64 -8.44
N GLU A 166 -14.42 -1.81 -8.24
CA GLU A 166 -14.58 -0.51 -8.89
C GLU A 166 -13.37 0.41 -8.63
N VAL A 167 -12.99 0.60 -7.36
CA VAL A 167 -11.86 1.47 -7.00
C VAL A 167 -10.54 0.90 -7.52
N SER A 168 -10.34 -0.42 -7.39
CA SER A 168 -9.13 -1.10 -7.87
C SER A 168 -8.97 -0.96 -9.39
N LYS A 169 -10.07 -1.14 -10.14
CA LYS A 169 -10.10 -0.95 -11.60
C LYS A 169 -9.72 0.47 -11.98
N ARG A 170 -10.22 1.48 -11.27
CA ARG A 170 -9.91 2.88 -11.53
C ARG A 170 -8.43 3.18 -11.30
N LEU A 171 -7.87 2.75 -10.17
CA LEU A 171 -6.44 2.90 -9.86
C LEU A 171 -5.56 2.20 -10.89
N TYR A 172 -5.93 0.99 -11.32
CA TYR A 172 -5.19 0.27 -12.36
C TYR A 172 -5.30 0.98 -13.72
N SER A 173 -6.49 1.41 -14.12
CA SER A 173 -6.73 2.08 -15.41
C SER A 173 -6.01 3.42 -15.54
N MET A 174 -5.81 4.16 -14.44
CA MET A 174 -5.03 5.41 -14.47
C MET A 174 -3.51 5.16 -14.55
N GLY A 175 -3.04 3.92 -14.38
CA GLY A 175 -1.66 3.51 -14.60
C GLY A 175 -0.92 3.05 -13.34
N CYS A 176 -1.62 2.73 -12.25
CA CYS A 176 -0.97 2.00 -11.16
C CYS A 176 -0.60 0.59 -11.64
N TYR A 177 0.64 0.16 -11.42
CA TYR A 177 1.11 -1.13 -11.92
C TYR A 177 0.67 -2.30 -11.04
N GLU A 178 0.44 -2.05 -9.76
CA GLU A 178 0.01 -3.03 -8.76
C GLU A 178 -0.95 -2.35 -7.76
N ILE A 179 -1.99 -3.07 -7.36
CA ILE A 179 -3.01 -2.64 -6.39
C ILE A 179 -2.94 -3.52 -5.14
N SER A 180 -2.68 -2.90 -4.00
CA SER A 180 -2.69 -3.54 -2.69
C SER A 180 -4.05 -3.38 -2.00
N LEU A 181 -4.70 -4.51 -1.74
CA LEU A 181 -6.03 -4.61 -1.14
C LEU A 181 -5.91 -4.72 0.37
N GLY A 182 -6.27 -3.66 1.08
CA GLY A 182 -6.04 -3.50 2.52
C GLY A 182 -7.25 -3.87 3.38
N ASP A 183 -7.09 -4.90 4.22
CA ASP A 183 -7.93 -5.11 5.40
C ASP A 183 -7.45 -4.21 6.55
N THR A 184 -7.75 -2.91 6.42
CA THR A 184 -7.21 -1.83 7.26
C THR A 184 -7.49 -2.00 8.75
N ILE A 185 -8.58 -2.68 9.11
CA ILE A 185 -8.98 -2.89 10.51
C ILE A 185 -8.84 -4.34 10.96
N GLY A 186 -8.44 -5.26 10.07
CA GLY A 186 -8.18 -6.66 10.38
C GLY A 186 -9.44 -7.47 10.68
N VAL A 187 -10.61 -7.05 10.18
CA VAL A 187 -11.91 -7.71 10.45
C VAL A 187 -12.26 -8.76 9.40
N GLY A 188 -11.48 -8.84 8.33
CA GLY A 188 -11.68 -9.79 7.25
C GLY A 188 -11.52 -11.23 7.73
N THR A 189 -12.26 -12.12 7.10
CA THR A 189 -12.16 -13.58 7.30
C THR A 189 -11.85 -14.25 5.96
N PRO A 190 -11.41 -15.53 5.95
CA PRO A 190 -11.16 -16.25 4.70
C PRO A 190 -12.32 -16.18 3.70
N GLY A 191 -13.55 -16.28 4.20
CA GLY A 191 -14.75 -16.20 3.36
C GLY A 191 -14.97 -14.83 2.71
N SER A 192 -14.69 -13.73 3.43
CA SER A 192 -14.80 -12.38 2.87
C SER A 192 -13.63 -12.04 1.95
N MET A 193 -12.41 -12.48 2.31
CA MET A 193 -11.21 -12.33 1.49
C MET A 193 -11.40 -12.96 0.11
N LYS A 194 -11.84 -14.22 0.07
CA LYS A 194 -12.10 -14.93 -1.19
C LYS A 194 -13.11 -14.20 -2.08
N LYS A 195 -14.26 -13.80 -1.53
CA LYS A 195 -15.30 -13.07 -2.29
C LYS A 195 -14.80 -11.74 -2.83
N MET A 196 -14.00 -11.02 -2.03
CA MET A 196 -13.40 -9.76 -2.43
C MET A 196 -12.41 -9.97 -3.59
N LEU A 197 -11.50 -10.93 -3.49
CA LEU A 197 -10.55 -11.26 -4.55
C LEU A 197 -11.25 -11.71 -5.83
N GLU A 198 -12.24 -12.61 -5.75
CA GLU A 198 -13.03 -13.07 -6.90
C GLU A 198 -13.73 -11.92 -7.63
N ALA A 199 -14.17 -10.88 -6.93
CA ALA A 199 -14.75 -9.70 -7.55
C ALA A 199 -13.69 -8.84 -8.24
N VAL A 200 -12.55 -8.58 -7.57
CA VAL A 200 -11.47 -7.74 -8.10
C VAL A 200 -10.78 -8.38 -9.32
N MET A 201 -10.56 -9.70 -9.29
CA MET A 201 -9.90 -10.45 -10.38
C MET A 201 -10.70 -10.49 -11.68
N LYS A 202 -12.00 -10.11 -11.66
CA LYS A 202 -12.79 -9.91 -12.88
C LYS A 202 -12.42 -8.62 -13.60
N GLU A 203 -11.83 -7.65 -12.90
CA GLU A 203 -11.60 -6.31 -13.41
C GLU A 203 -10.11 -6.01 -13.66
N ILE A 204 -9.20 -6.60 -12.87
CA ILE A 204 -7.75 -6.40 -12.98
C ILE A 204 -6.98 -7.73 -12.90
N PRO A 205 -5.84 -7.87 -13.60
CA PRO A 205 -5.11 -9.12 -13.66
C PRO A 205 -4.50 -9.50 -12.31
N LEU A 206 -4.48 -10.80 -11.99
CA LEU A 206 -3.92 -11.34 -10.75
C LEU A 206 -2.46 -10.90 -10.51
N SER A 207 -1.66 -10.79 -11.58
CA SER A 207 -0.26 -10.32 -11.49
C SER A 207 -0.09 -8.88 -11.00
N ALA A 208 -1.17 -8.10 -10.99
CA ALA A 208 -1.20 -6.72 -10.50
C ALA A 208 -1.89 -6.60 -9.13
N LEU A 209 -2.11 -7.71 -8.43
CA LEU A 209 -2.74 -7.73 -7.11
C LEU A 209 -1.74 -8.00 -5.99
N ALA A 210 -1.94 -7.31 -4.88
CA ALA A 210 -1.33 -7.62 -3.60
C ALA A 210 -2.41 -7.57 -2.49
N VAL A 211 -2.16 -8.25 -1.38
CA VAL A 211 -3.00 -8.17 -0.18
C VAL A 211 -2.22 -7.54 0.97
N HIS A 212 -2.91 -6.78 1.81
CA HIS A 212 -2.36 -6.15 3.02
C HIS A 212 -3.32 -6.42 4.18
N CYS A 213 -2.97 -7.35 5.05
CA CYS A 213 -3.87 -7.84 6.09
C CYS A 213 -3.36 -7.41 7.46
N HIS A 214 -4.15 -6.60 8.18
CA HIS A 214 -3.86 -6.34 9.60
C HIS A 214 -4.25 -7.53 10.46
N ASP A 215 -3.52 -7.74 11.55
CA ASP A 215 -3.73 -8.88 12.45
C ASP A 215 -4.52 -8.53 13.72
N THR A 216 -5.28 -7.43 13.70
CA THR A 216 -6.07 -6.93 14.84
C THR A 216 -6.94 -8.01 15.51
N TYR A 217 -7.46 -8.95 14.72
CA TYR A 217 -8.32 -10.05 15.19
C TYR A 217 -7.71 -11.45 14.92
N GLY A 218 -6.38 -11.53 14.71
CA GLY A 218 -5.69 -12.81 14.48
C GLY A 218 -6.02 -13.48 13.15
N GLN A 219 -6.48 -12.71 12.15
CA GLN A 219 -6.94 -13.24 10.85
C GLN A 219 -5.91 -13.08 9.73
N ALA A 220 -4.80 -12.35 9.95
CA ALA A 220 -3.94 -11.92 8.85
C ALA A 220 -3.36 -13.11 8.06
N LEU A 221 -2.77 -14.08 8.75
CA LEU A 221 -2.18 -15.25 8.08
C LEU A 221 -3.23 -16.15 7.42
N ALA A 222 -4.42 -16.29 8.00
CA ALA A 222 -5.50 -17.07 7.39
C ALA A 222 -6.03 -16.40 6.10
N ASN A 223 -6.14 -15.08 6.11
CA ASN A 223 -6.52 -14.28 4.94
C ASN A 223 -5.42 -14.30 3.86
N ILE A 224 -4.14 -14.21 4.24
CA ILE A 224 -3.02 -14.35 3.31
C ILE A 224 -3.00 -15.74 2.68
N LEU A 225 -3.16 -16.81 3.46
CA LEU A 225 -3.25 -18.17 2.92
C LEU A 225 -4.40 -18.30 1.90
N THR A 226 -5.55 -17.71 2.23
CA THR A 226 -6.69 -17.68 1.31
C THR A 226 -6.34 -16.94 0.03
N ALA A 227 -5.65 -15.81 0.11
CA ALA A 227 -5.23 -15.04 -1.06
C ALA A 227 -4.22 -15.79 -1.96
N ILE A 228 -3.36 -16.62 -1.36
CA ILE A 228 -2.39 -17.45 -2.09
C ILE A 228 -3.09 -18.62 -2.82
N GLN A 229 -4.25 -19.06 -2.32
CA GLN A 229 -5.02 -20.20 -2.86
C GLN A 229 -5.97 -19.84 -4.01
N VAL A 230 -6.22 -18.55 -4.25
CA VAL A 230 -7.16 -18.03 -5.25
C VAL A 230 -6.40 -17.59 -6.49
#